data_AF-A0A8B7RN09-F1
#
_entry.id   AF-A0A8B7RN09-F1
#
_cell.length_a   1.000
_cell.length_b   1.000
_cell.length_c   1.000
_cell.angle_alpha   90.00
_cell.angle_beta   90.00
_cell.angle_gamma   90.00
#
_symmetry.space_group_name_H-M   'P 1'
#
loop_
_entity.id
_entity.type
_entity.pdbx_description
1 polymer ?
#
loop_
_entity_poly.entity_id
_entity_poly.type
_entity_poly.pdbx_seq_one_letter_code
_entity_poly.pdbx_strand_id
1 'polypeptide(L)'
;MSRLGALGSARSGLGLLLGTAAGVGFLCALYSQRWKRTRHHGQSQPLPNNLDYTQTSEPGRQARPLQAVPGEAGDAAVLSCLPREGQEMVLDRLDFVLTSLVALRREVEELRSSLQGLAGQIVGEVRSHMEENQRVARRRRFPFARERSDSTGSSSVYFTATSGATFTDAESEGGYTTANAESDYERDSDKESEDGEDEVSCETVKMGRKDSVDLEAEVASGLVPRALEAEGSPGLEDVLPLLQQADELHQGSEQNKREGFQLLLNNKLAYGSRQDFLWRLARAYSDMCELTEEVSEKKSYALNGKEAAEAALEKGDESAECHQWYAVLCGQLAEHEGIQRRIQSGFSFKEHVDKALALQPENPMAHFLLGRWCYQVAHLSWLERKTATALFESPPSATVQDALHSFLKAEELQPGFSKAARVYISKCYRELGRNSEARQWVKLALELPDVTNEDSAFQKDLEELKVILGD
;
A
#
# COMPACT_ATOMS: atom_id res chain seq x y z
N MET A 1 -20.22 28.56 -66.66
CA MET A 1 -21.50 27.82 -66.54
C MET A 1 -21.23 26.68 -65.56
N SER A 2 -21.48 26.91 -64.26
CA SER A 2 -22.65 26.40 -63.52
C SER A 2 -22.38 24.93 -63.10
N ARG A 3 -22.35 24.50 -61.83
CA ARG A 3 -23.19 24.78 -60.65
C ARG A 3 -22.41 24.34 -59.37
N LEU A 4 -22.33 25.15 -58.31
CA LEU A 4 -23.12 25.15 -57.04
C LEU A 4 -22.91 23.89 -56.17
N GLY A 5 -22.68 23.93 -54.85
CA GLY A 5 -22.75 24.99 -53.82
C GLY A 5 -21.81 24.67 -52.62
N ALA A 6 -21.32 25.64 -51.84
CA ALA A 6 -21.96 26.34 -50.69
C ALA A 6 -22.21 25.38 -49.50
N LEU A 7 -21.89 25.62 -48.22
CA LEU A 7 -21.57 26.78 -47.37
C LEU A 7 -20.47 26.34 -46.34
N GLY A 8 -19.61 27.16 -45.69
CA GLY A 8 -19.88 28.32 -44.81
C GLY A 8 -20.58 27.86 -43.50
N SER A 9 -20.17 28.12 -42.25
CA SER A 9 -19.24 29.09 -41.66
C SER A 9 -18.94 28.74 -40.18
N ALA A 10 -17.77 29.21 -39.74
CA ALA A 10 -17.32 29.61 -38.39
C ALA A 10 -18.21 29.46 -37.13
N ARG A 11 -17.56 28.92 -36.09
CA ARG A 11 -17.44 29.38 -34.67
C ARG A 11 -18.71 29.91 -33.96
N SER A 12 -19.08 29.27 -32.85
CA SER A 12 -18.94 29.78 -31.45
C SER A 12 -19.76 28.94 -30.46
N GLY A 13 -19.19 28.64 -29.29
CA GLY A 13 -19.91 28.05 -28.14
C GLY A 13 -19.01 27.30 -27.17
N LEU A 14 -18.49 28.01 -26.17
CA LEU A 14 -17.79 27.49 -24.99
C LEU A 14 -18.67 26.52 -24.18
N GLY A 15 -18.06 25.56 -23.48
CA GLY A 15 -18.62 25.07 -22.22
C GLY A 15 -18.12 23.71 -21.74
N LEU A 16 -17.28 23.75 -20.71
CA LEU A 16 -17.08 22.71 -19.68
C LEU A 16 -16.46 21.36 -20.12
N LEU A 17 -15.21 21.14 -19.69
CA LEU A 17 -14.76 19.98 -18.89
C LEU A 17 -13.22 20.05 -18.73
N LEU A 18 -12.75 21.01 -17.94
CA LEU A 18 -11.39 21.03 -17.39
C LEU A 18 -11.53 20.93 -15.86
N GLY A 19 -11.55 19.70 -15.38
CA GLY A 19 -11.63 19.42 -13.95
C GLY A 19 -11.43 17.93 -13.70
N THR A 20 -10.21 17.56 -13.33
CA THR A 20 -9.78 16.36 -12.54
C THR A 20 -8.31 15.96 -12.79
N ALA A 21 -7.50 16.71 -13.54
CA ALA A 21 -6.08 16.36 -13.77
C ALA A 21 -5.06 17.03 -12.83
N ALA A 22 -5.48 17.83 -11.84
CA ALA A 22 -4.56 18.63 -11.00
C ALA A 22 -4.43 18.15 -9.53
N GLY A 23 -5.07 17.04 -9.14
CA GLY A 23 -5.00 16.52 -7.76
C GLY A 23 -3.86 15.54 -7.51
N VAL A 24 -3.51 14.70 -8.50
CA VAL A 24 -2.50 13.65 -8.35
C VAL A 24 -1.08 14.20 -8.48
N GLY A 25 -0.88 15.21 -9.33
CA GLY A 25 0.42 15.87 -9.50
C GLY A 25 0.91 16.59 -8.24
N PHE A 26 -0.01 17.11 -7.41
CA PHE A 26 0.35 17.81 -6.17
C PHE A 26 0.81 16.85 -5.07
N LEU A 27 0.20 15.66 -4.97
CA LEU A 27 0.64 14.61 -4.04
C LEU A 27 2.00 14.01 -4.45
N CYS A 28 2.25 13.80 -5.74
CA CYS A 28 3.57 13.41 -6.25
C CYS A 28 4.64 14.49 -6.04
N ALA A 29 4.28 15.78 -6.18
CA ALA A 29 5.18 16.89 -5.90
C ALA A 29 5.52 17.01 -4.41
N LEU A 30 4.55 16.80 -3.51
CA LEU A 30 4.79 16.79 -2.07
C LEU A 30 5.62 15.58 -1.62
N TYR A 31 5.40 14.40 -2.23
CA TYR A 31 6.20 13.20 -1.96
C TYR A 31 7.66 13.39 -2.41
N SER A 32 7.88 13.92 -3.62
CA SER A 32 9.22 14.20 -4.13
C SER A 32 9.93 15.37 -3.43
N GLN A 33 9.18 16.37 -2.92
CA GLN A 33 9.75 17.45 -2.10
C GLN A 33 10.13 16.99 -0.69
N ARG A 34 9.38 16.06 -0.08
CA ARG A 34 9.77 15.45 1.22
C ARG A 34 11.03 14.61 1.09
N TRP A 35 11.20 13.90 -0.03
CA TRP A 35 12.42 13.15 -0.37
C TRP A 35 13.65 14.06 -0.55
N LYS A 36 13.48 15.27 -1.08
CA LYS A 36 14.58 16.23 -1.24
C LYS A 36 14.98 16.92 0.07
N ARG A 37 14.06 17.11 1.02
CA ARG A 37 14.37 17.72 2.33
C ARG A 37 15.17 16.81 3.26
N THR A 38 14.97 15.50 3.19
CA THR A 38 15.77 14.53 3.97
C THR A 38 17.23 14.44 3.50
N ARG A 39 17.56 14.93 2.29
CA ARG A 39 18.96 15.04 1.82
C ARG A 39 19.73 16.24 2.38
N HIS A 40 19.06 17.27 2.90
CA HIS A 40 19.72 18.52 3.32
C HIS A 40 19.98 18.65 4.82
N HIS A 41 19.66 17.64 5.64
CA HIS A 41 19.94 17.66 7.09
C HIS A 41 21.10 16.76 7.54
N GLY A 42 21.89 16.24 6.60
CA GLY A 42 23.07 15.43 6.88
C GLY A 42 24.38 16.19 6.68
N GLN A 43 24.67 17.23 7.48
CA GLN A 43 26.06 17.69 7.67
C GLN A 43 26.28 18.56 8.93
N SER A 44 27.14 18.05 9.83
CA SER A 44 27.94 18.72 10.90
C SER A 44 27.20 19.35 12.11
N GLN A 45 27.61 19.25 13.39
CA GLN A 45 28.86 18.90 14.09
C GLN A 45 28.56 18.67 15.63
N PRO A 46 29.49 18.11 16.45
CA PRO A 46 29.23 17.70 17.85
C PRO A 46 29.74 18.70 18.93
N LEU A 47 29.23 18.54 20.17
CA LEU A 47 29.66 19.00 21.53
C LEU A 47 28.72 19.99 22.25
N PRO A 48 28.71 20.08 23.61
CA PRO A 48 29.09 19.11 24.67
C PRO A 48 28.01 18.90 25.76
N ASN A 49 28.22 17.86 26.57
CA ASN A 49 27.52 17.59 27.83
C ASN A 49 27.67 18.74 28.84
N ASN A 50 26.54 19.16 29.43
CA ASN A 50 26.34 19.44 30.86
C ASN A 50 25.01 20.17 31.01
N LEU A 51 24.14 19.72 31.92
CA LEU A 51 23.32 20.63 32.72
C LEU A 51 22.82 19.91 33.97
N ASP A 52 23.16 20.55 35.09
CA ASP A 52 22.92 20.18 36.47
C ASP A 52 21.46 19.86 36.78
N TYR A 53 21.30 18.84 37.62
CA TYR A 53 20.03 18.48 38.24
C TYR A 53 19.83 19.36 39.47
N THR A 54 19.14 20.50 39.34
CA THR A 54 18.59 21.21 40.49
C THR A 54 17.23 20.65 40.86
N GLN A 55 17.25 19.96 41.99
CA GLN A 55 16.17 19.45 42.80
C GLN A 55 15.15 20.54 43.16
N THR A 56 13.88 20.35 42.78
CA THR A 56 12.74 21.02 43.40
C THR A 56 11.70 19.98 43.84
N SER A 57 11.72 19.73 45.14
CA SER A 57 10.70 19.09 45.98
C SER A 57 9.43 19.96 46.02
N GLU A 58 8.21 19.48 45.73
CA GLU A 58 7.21 18.82 46.60
C GLU A 58 5.80 19.13 46.00
N PRO A 59 4.65 18.59 46.48
CA PRO A 59 4.43 17.51 47.45
C PRO A 59 3.50 16.40 46.94
N GLY A 60 3.52 15.27 47.65
CA GLY A 60 2.79 14.04 47.33
C GLY A 60 1.26 14.14 47.40
N ARG A 61 0.62 13.35 46.53
CA ARG A 61 -0.75 12.86 46.74
C ARG A 61 -0.67 11.43 47.28
N GLN A 62 -0.86 11.31 48.59
CA GLN A 62 -1.17 10.05 49.25
C GLN A 62 -2.52 9.54 48.74
N ALA A 63 -2.52 8.37 48.10
CA ALA A 63 -3.75 7.63 47.84
C ALA A 63 -4.18 6.92 49.13
N ARG A 64 -5.36 7.28 49.65
CA ARG A 64 -6.03 6.57 50.75
C ARG A 64 -6.50 5.19 50.27
N PRO A 65 -6.25 4.10 51.00
CA PRO A 65 -6.97 2.85 50.77
C PRO A 65 -8.37 2.96 51.40
N LEU A 66 -9.41 2.68 50.61
CA LEU A 66 -10.77 2.60 51.13
C LEU A 66 -10.94 1.28 51.90
N GLN A 67 -11.33 1.43 53.16
CA GLN A 67 -11.62 0.38 54.13
C GLN A 67 -12.92 -0.34 53.76
N ALA A 68 -12.86 -1.67 53.69
CA ALA A 68 -14.02 -2.53 53.51
C ALA A 68 -14.89 -2.58 54.78
N VAL A 69 -16.20 -2.44 54.61
CA VAL A 69 -17.21 -2.68 55.65
C VAL A 69 -17.82 -4.07 55.38
N PRO A 70 -17.98 -4.94 56.40
CA PRO A 70 -18.62 -6.24 56.21
C PRO A 70 -20.14 -6.09 56.31
N GLY A 71 -20.84 -6.52 55.27
CA GLY A 71 -22.30 -6.64 55.22
C GLY A 71 -22.67 -7.91 54.47
N GLU A 72 -23.50 -8.72 55.10
CA GLU A 72 -23.81 -10.11 54.77
C GLU A 72 -24.56 -10.32 53.46
N ALA A 73 -24.32 -11.52 52.90
CA ALA A 73 -25.22 -12.36 52.10
C ALA A 73 -25.68 -11.90 50.70
N GLY A 74 -25.32 -12.72 49.71
CA GLY A 74 -26.05 -12.82 48.44
C GLY A 74 -25.14 -13.15 47.26
N ASP A 75 -25.29 -14.35 46.71
CA ASP A 75 -24.61 -14.89 45.52
C ASP A 75 -24.41 -13.85 44.41
N ALA A 76 -23.15 -13.61 44.04
CA ALA A 76 -22.79 -13.09 42.73
C ALA A 76 -21.46 -13.71 42.31
N ALA A 77 -21.57 -14.53 41.27
CA ALA A 77 -20.54 -15.17 40.47
C ALA A 77 -19.10 -14.65 40.64
N VAL A 78 -18.21 -15.59 40.90
CA VAL A 78 -16.77 -15.52 40.65
C VAL A 78 -16.52 -14.98 39.24
N LEU A 79 -16.25 -13.68 39.13
CA LEU A 79 -15.53 -13.13 38.00
C LEU A 79 -14.05 -13.40 38.27
N SER A 80 -13.51 -14.38 37.55
CA SER A 80 -12.08 -14.66 37.48
C SER A 80 -11.35 -13.38 37.05
N CYS A 81 -10.80 -12.63 38.01
CA CYS A 81 -9.90 -11.52 37.74
C CYS A 81 -8.66 -12.06 37.01
N LEU A 82 -8.39 -11.54 35.82
CA LEU A 82 -7.12 -11.74 35.12
C LEU A 82 -5.94 -11.39 36.06
N PRO A 83 -4.79 -12.10 35.95
CA PRO A 83 -3.63 -11.84 36.80
C PRO A 83 -3.23 -10.37 36.74
N ARG A 84 -2.90 -9.79 37.90
CA ARG A 84 -2.64 -8.36 38.10
C ARG A 84 -1.56 -7.81 37.15
N GLU A 85 -0.58 -8.63 36.78
CA GLU A 85 0.47 -8.33 35.80
C GLU A 85 -0.06 -8.10 34.37
N GLY A 86 -1.09 -8.85 33.97
CA GLY A 86 -1.71 -8.70 32.65
C GLY A 86 -2.55 -7.41 32.54
N GLN A 87 -3.14 -6.95 33.64
CA GLN A 87 -3.88 -5.69 33.67
C GLN A 87 -2.95 -4.48 33.58
N GLU A 88 -1.81 -4.50 34.26
CA GLU A 88 -0.79 -3.45 34.17
C GLU A 88 -0.21 -3.34 32.76
N MET A 89 0.11 -4.48 32.12
CA MET A 89 0.59 -4.47 30.73
C MET A 89 -0.45 -3.94 29.72
N VAL A 90 -1.73 -4.22 29.94
CA VAL A 90 -2.82 -3.68 29.09
C VAL A 90 -2.96 -2.18 29.30
N LEU A 91 -2.84 -1.69 30.54
CA LEU A 91 -2.88 -0.26 30.84
C LEU A 91 -1.68 0.48 30.24
N ASP A 92 -0.48 -0.08 30.32
CA ASP A 92 0.72 0.50 29.71
C ASP A 92 0.61 0.56 28.18
N ARG A 93 0.04 -0.49 27.55
CA ARG A 93 -0.25 -0.48 26.11
C ARG A 93 -1.28 0.58 25.74
N LEU A 94 -2.31 0.78 26.55
CA LEU A 94 -3.33 1.80 26.32
C LEU A 94 -2.76 3.22 26.48
N ASP A 95 -1.93 3.45 27.50
CA ASP A 95 -1.26 4.73 27.71
C ASP A 95 -0.29 5.06 26.56
N PHE A 96 0.41 4.05 26.05
CA PHE A 96 1.26 4.18 24.86
C PHE A 96 0.45 4.53 23.59
N VAL A 97 -0.70 3.88 23.38
CA VAL A 97 -1.59 4.21 22.26
C VAL A 97 -2.09 5.65 22.39
N LEU A 98 -2.47 6.06 23.60
CA LEU A 98 -2.96 7.40 23.88
C LEU A 98 -1.88 8.47 23.63
N THR A 99 -0.66 8.25 24.11
CA THR A 99 0.47 9.15 23.86
C THR A 99 0.85 9.22 22.38
N SER A 100 0.80 8.10 21.67
CA SER A 100 1.04 8.04 20.22
C SER A 100 -0.03 8.81 19.43
N LEU A 101 -1.31 8.69 19.81
CA LEU A 101 -2.40 9.46 19.21
C LEU A 101 -2.29 10.96 19.49
N VAL A 102 -1.86 11.35 20.69
CA VAL A 102 -1.62 12.76 21.03
C VAL A 102 -0.46 13.34 20.22
N ALA A 103 0.63 12.58 20.05
CA ALA A 103 1.76 12.99 19.20
C ALA A 103 1.32 13.15 17.73
N LEU A 104 0.59 12.17 17.20
CA LEU A 104 0.05 12.23 15.84
C LEU A 104 -0.86 13.45 15.64
N ARG A 105 -1.74 13.75 16.61
CA ARG A 105 -2.60 14.93 16.57
C ARG A 105 -1.80 16.22 16.50
N ARG A 106 -0.68 16.33 17.25
CA ARG A 106 0.20 17.51 17.19
C ARG A 106 0.86 17.65 15.82
N GLU A 107 1.36 16.55 15.25
CA GLU A 107 2.00 16.56 13.93
C GLU A 107 1.00 16.91 12.82
N VAL A 108 -0.25 16.44 12.90
CA VAL A 108 -1.31 16.83 11.97
C VAL A 108 -1.62 18.31 12.06
N GLU A 109 -1.64 18.89 13.26
CA GLU A 109 -1.85 20.33 13.44
C GLU A 109 -0.66 21.16 12.90
N GLU A 110 0.57 20.69 13.11
CA GLU A 110 1.76 21.31 12.53
C GLU A 110 1.72 21.26 10.99
N LEU A 111 1.38 20.11 10.41
CA LEU A 111 1.21 19.96 8.97
C LEU A 111 0.12 20.90 8.43
N ARG A 112 -1.02 21.00 9.11
CA ARG A 112 -2.10 21.91 8.76
C ARG A 112 -1.64 23.37 8.77
N SER A 113 -0.89 23.78 9.80
CA SER A 113 -0.35 25.14 9.91
C SER A 113 0.65 25.43 8.78
N SER A 114 1.48 24.45 8.42
CA SER A 114 2.46 24.58 7.33
C SER A 114 1.79 24.71 5.96
N LEU A 115 0.72 23.95 5.71
CA LEU A 115 -0.07 24.04 4.48
C LEU A 115 -0.79 25.38 4.37
N GLN A 116 -1.35 25.89 5.48
CA GLN A 116 -1.94 27.23 5.52
C GLN A 116 -0.89 28.32 5.23
N GLY A 117 0.33 28.17 5.77
CA GLY A 117 1.44 29.08 5.48
C GLY A 117 1.85 29.06 4.00
N LEU A 118 1.98 27.89 3.40
CA LEU A 118 2.26 27.71 1.97
C LEU A 118 1.17 28.32 1.08
N ALA A 119 -0.10 28.09 1.41
CA ALA A 119 -1.22 28.71 0.69
C ALA A 119 -1.16 30.24 0.76
N GLY A 120 -0.80 30.80 1.92
CA GLY A 120 -0.59 32.24 2.10
C GLY A 120 0.55 32.79 1.23
N GLN A 121 1.67 32.06 1.13
CA GLN A 121 2.80 32.43 0.27
C GLN A 121 2.43 32.44 -1.21
N ILE A 122 1.75 31.41 -1.70
CA ILE A 122 1.30 31.32 -3.10
C ILE A 122 0.35 32.46 -3.44
N VAL A 123 -0.62 32.76 -2.57
CA VAL A 123 -1.54 33.89 -2.76
C VAL A 123 -0.79 35.22 -2.76
N GLY A 124 0.22 35.37 -1.90
CA GLY A 124 1.09 36.54 -1.84
C GLY A 124 1.88 36.74 -3.14
N GLU A 125 2.53 35.70 -3.65
CA GLU A 125 3.32 35.73 -4.89
C GLU A 125 2.47 36.00 -6.13
N VAL A 126 1.29 35.39 -6.23
CA VAL A 126 0.36 35.64 -7.34
C VAL A 126 -0.14 37.08 -7.31
N ARG A 127 -0.45 37.61 -6.12
CA ARG A 127 -0.85 39.02 -5.96
C ARG A 127 0.28 39.97 -6.35
N SER A 128 1.50 39.75 -5.88
CA SER A 128 2.64 40.60 -6.22
C SER A 128 2.96 40.56 -7.71
N HIS A 129 2.92 39.38 -8.33
CA HIS A 129 3.14 39.22 -9.77
C HIS A 129 2.03 39.89 -10.61
N MET A 130 0.79 39.86 -10.14
CA MET A 130 -0.32 40.55 -10.80
C MET A 130 -0.22 42.07 -10.66
N GLU A 131 0.17 42.58 -9.49
CA GLU A 131 0.44 44.02 -9.27
C GLU A 131 1.61 44.51 -10.12
N GLU A 132 2.69 43.74 -10.21
CA GLU A 132 3.84 44.04 -11.05
C GLU A 132 3.47 44.06 -12.53
N ASN A 133 2.69 43.07 -12.99
CA ASN A 133 2.17 43.06 -14.36
C ASN A 133 1.22 44.23 -14.65
N GLN A 134 0.39 44.65 -13.69
CA GLN A 134 -0.41 45.86 -13.85
C GLN A 134 0.45 47.13 -13.92
N ARG A 135 1.55 47.21 -13.14
CA ARG A 135 2.50 48.33 -13.22
C ARG A 135 3.24 48.36 -14.56
N VAL A 136 3.65 47.21 -15.09
CA VAL A 136 4.28 47.08 -16.41
C VAL A 136 3.29 47.40 -17.54
N ALA A 137 2.04 46.96 -17.44
CA ALA A 137 0.98 47.28 -18.40
C ALA A 137 0.65 48.79 -18.41
N ARG A 138 0.69 49.46 -17.26
CA ARG A 138 0.53 50.92 -17.16
C ARG A 138 1.72 51.67 -17.79
N ARG A 139 2.95 51.16 -17.65
CA ARG A 139 4.15 51.71 -18.31
C ARG A 139 4.13 51.55 -19.84
N ARG A 140 3.46 50.51 -20.36
CA ARG A 140 3.31 50.29 -21.82
C ARG A 140 2.21 51.13 -22.47
N ARG A 141 1.36 51.85 -21.71
CA ARG A 141 0.25 52.66 -22.25
C ARG A 141 0.60 54.12 -22.59
N PHE A 142 1.83 54.59 -22.35
CA PHE A 142 2.27 55.93 -22.79
C PHE A 142 3.72 55.91 -23.27
N PRO A 143 3.97 55.78 -24.60
CA PRO A 143 5.31 55.92 -25.13
C PRO A 143 5.41 57.19 -25.99
N PHE A 144 5.33 58.39 -25.41
CA PHE A 144 5.88 59.58 -26.09
C PHE A 144 6.40 60.60 -25.07
N ALA A 145 7.72 60.77 -25.04
CA ALA A 145 8.34 62.00 -24.58
C ALA A 145 8.02 63.09 -25.62
N ARG A 146 7.21 64.07 -25.26
CA ARG A 146 6.92 65.22 -26.12
C ARG A 146 8.09 66.20 -26.02
N GLU A 147 9.05 66.04 -26.92
CA GLU A 147 10.08 67.04 -27.19
C GLU A 147 9.42 68.36 -27.61
N ARG A 148 9.90 69.45 -27.00
CA ARG A 148 9.57 70.81 -27.43
C ARG A 148 10.12 71.03 -28.83
N SER A 149 9.29 71.54 -29.73
CA SER A 149 9.75 72.27 -30.91
C SER A 149 8.82 73.44 -31.12
N ASP A 150 9.42 74.62 -31.01
CA ASP A 150 8.81 75.91 -31.29
C ASP A 150 8.45 75.98 -32.77
N SER A 151 7.16 76.20 -33.06
CA SER A 151 6.70 76.62 -34.39
C SER A 151 5.52 77.56 -34.22
N THR A 152 5.84 78.85 -34.23
CA THR A 152 4.94 79.96 -34.53
C THR A 152 4.37 79.82 -35.95
N GLY A 153 3.05 79.85 -36.13
CA GLY A 153 2.45 80.02 -37.47
C GLY A 153 0.98 79.64 -37.60
N SER A 154 0.09 80.61 -37.34
CA SER A 154 -1.18 80.91 -38.06
C SER A 154 -2.33 79.87 -38.12
N SER A 155 -3.52 80.18 -37.56
CA SER A 155 -4.73 80.76 -38.21
C SER A 155 -5.52 79.73 -39.05
N SER A 156 -6.85 79.57 -39.06
CA SER A 156 -8.00 80.40 -38.66
C SER A 156 -9.30 79.55 -38.79
N VAL A 157 -10.25 79.77 -37.87
CA VAL A 157 -11.74 79.88 -37.95
C VAL A 157 -12.58 79.11 -39.01
N TYR A 158 -13.84 78.83 -38.60
CA TYR A 158 -15.08 78.39 -39.29
C TYR A 158 -15.40 76.90 -39.05
N PHE A 159 -16.58 76.45 -38.60
CA PHE A 159 -17.94 77.02 -38.64
C PHE A 159 -18.83 76.27 -37.61
N THR A 160 -19.65 77.00 -36.86
CA THR A 160 -20.75 76.48 -36.00
C THR A 160 -22.05 76.36 -36.81
N ALA A 161 -22.80 75.27 -36.67
CA ALA A 161 -24.24 75.25 -36.97
C ALA A 161 -24.98 74.18 -36.15
N THR A 162 -26.25 74.47 -35.92
CA THR A 162 -27.08 74.07 -34.78
C THR A 162 -28.26 73.20 -35.24
N SER A 163 -28.77 72.33 -34.35
CA SER A 163 -30.19 71.93 -34.15
C SER A 163 -31.04 71.34 -35.29
N GLY A 164 -31.76 70.25 -34.98
CA GLY A 164 -33.03 69.93 -35.63
C GLY A 164 -33.44 68.44 -35.56
N ALA A 165 -34.39 68.13 -34.68
CA ALA A 165 -35.07 66.83 -34.59
C ALA A 165 -36.26 66.74 -35.56
N THR A 166 -36.67 65.49 -35.92
CA THR A 166 -38.04 64.92 -36.07
C THR A 166 -38.01 63.74 -37.06
N PHE A 167 -38.34 62.50 -36.63
CA PHE A 167 -39.58 61.74 -36.93
C PHE A 167 -39.84 61.53 -38.44
N THR A 168 -40.00 60.32 -39.00
CA THR A 168 -41.06 59.34 -38.72
C THR A 168 -40.74 57.93 -39.25
N ASP A 169 -41.24 56.93 -38.51
CA ASP A 169 -41.84 55.63 -38.89
C ASP A 169 -41.71 55.07 -40.32
N ALA A 170 -41.32 53.80 -40.43
CA ALA A 170 -42.22 52.75 -40.91
C ALA A 170 -41.61 51.34 -40.76
N GLU A 171 -42.43 50.49 -40.16
CA GLU A 171 -42.29 49.07 -39.86
C GLU A 171 -42.03 48.20 -41.10
N SER A 172 -41.41 47.03 -40.93
CA SER A 172 -42.13 45.75 -41.06
C SER A 172 -41.20 44.54 -41.30
N GLU A 173 -41.38 43.57 -40.39
CA GLU A 173 -41.38 42.11 -40.55
C GLU A 173 -40.16 41.32 -41.06
N GLY A 174 -39.76 40.34 -40.23
CA GLY A 174 -39.75 38.96 -40.74
C GLY A 174 -38.58 38.05 -40.35
N GLY A 175 -38.61 37.52 -39.12
CA GLY A 175 -38.28 36.12 -38.83
C GLY A 175 -36.80 35.72 -38.64
N TYR A 176 -36.44 35.30 -37.41
CA TYR A 176 -36.07 33.91 -37.00
C TYR A 176 -34.53 33.74 -36.89
N THR A 177 -33.89 33.20 -35.83
CA THR A 177 -34.31 32.55 -34.57
C THR A 177 -33.10 32.44 -33.61
N THR A 178 -33.38 32.22 -32.31
CA THR A 178 -32.58 31.59 -31.24
C THR A 178 -31.45 32.41 -30.58
N ALA A 179 -31.21 32.38 -29.26
CA ALA A 179 -31.62 31.42 -28.23
C ALA A 179 -31.75 32.08 -26.83
N ASN A 180 -32.79 31.62 -26.14
CA ASN A 180 -33.11 31.53 -24.71
C ASN A 180 -32.16 32.08 -23.65
N ALA A 181 -32.77 32.88 -22.78
CA ALA A 181 -32.31 33.31 -21.48
C ALA A 181 -33.00 32.48 -20.36
N GLU A 182 -32.19 32.15 -19.36
CA GLU A 182 -32.43 32.14 -17.90
C GLU A 182 -33.75 31.69 -17.23
N SER A 183 -33.54 30.91 -16.13
CA SER A 183 -34.28 30.91 -14.85
C SER A 183 -35.71 30.33 -14.85
N ASP A 184 -36.27 29.68 -13.84
CA ASP A 184 -35.85 29.19 -12.52
C ASP A 184 -37.07 28.44 -11.92
N TYR A 185 -36.83 27.50 -11.00
CA TYR A 185 -37.75 26.87 -10.00
C TYR A 185 -39.12 26.26 -10.37
N GLU A 186 -39.30 24.97 -10.02
CA GLU A 186 -40.28 24.42 -9.03
C GLU A 186 -40.02 22.90 -8.97
N ARG A 187 -39.65 22.29 -7.83
CA ARG A 187 -40.40 22.02 -6.60
C ARG A 187 -41.48 20.93 -6.76
N ASP A 188 -41.34 19.92 -5.88
CA ASP A 188 -42.26 18.84 -5.49
C ASP A 188 -42.35 17.59 -6.39
N SER A 189 -41.89 16.45 -5.88
CA SER A 189 -42.79 15.52 -5.17
C SER A 189 -42.08 14.23 -4.78
N ASP A 190 -42.15 13.94 -3.49
CA ASP A 190 -41.86 12.65 -2.87
C ASP A 190 -42.69 11.53 -3.51
N LYS A 191 -42.06 10.38 -3.77
CA LYS A 191 -42.72 9.08 -3.76
C LYS A 191 -41.77 8.03 -3.16
N GLU A 192 -42.06 7.73 -1.91
CA GLU A 192 -41.81 6.44 -1.28
C GLU A 192 -42.30 5.31 -2.21
N SER A 193 -41.45 4.32 -2.45
CA SER A 193 -41.89 2.98 -2.85
C SER A 193 -41.21 2.01 -1.89
N GLU A 194 -41.95 1.78 -0.83
CA GLU A 194 -42.02 0.53 -0.07
C GLU A 194 -42.36 -0.59 -1.05
N ASP A 195 -41.49 -1.59 -1.16
CA ASP A 195 -41.84 -2.96 -1.56
C ASP A 195 -40.81 -3.87 -0.91
N GLY A 196 -41.21 -4.40 0.25
CA GLY A 196 -40.61 -5.56 0.85
C GLY A 196 -41.19 -6.84 0.24
N GLU A 197 -40.47 -7.93 0.55
CA GLU A 197 -40.91 -9.33 0.51
C GLU A 197 -40.91 -9.98 -0.88
N ASP A 198 -39.93 -10.87 -1.10
CA ASP A 198 -40.25 -12.28 -1.35
C ASP A 198 -39.04 -13.21 -1.09
N GLU A 199 -39.27 -14.06 -0.09
CA GLU A 199 -38.82 -15.43 0.18
C GLU A 199 -37.64 -16.05 -0.59
N VAL A 200 -36.60 -16.52 0.13
CA VAL A 200 -36.19 -17.95 0.09
C VAL A 200 -35.52 -18.40 1.42
N SER A 201 -36.29 -19.17 2.19
CA SER A 201 -35.92 -20.39 2.94
C SER A 201 -34.68 -20.44 3.86
N CYS A 202 -34.92 -20.41 5.17
CA CYS A 202 -34.13 -21.13 6.18
C CYS A 202 -35.05 -21.52 7.36
N GLU A 203 -35.54 -22.76 7.43
CA GLU A 203 -36.06 -23.32 8.69
C GLU A 203 -35.96 -24.84 8.75
N THR A 204 -35.07 -25.35 9.60
CA THR A 204 -35.40 -26.31 10.67
C THR A 204 -34.18 -26.64 11.53
N VAL A 205 -34.15 -26.01 12.70
CA VAL A 205 -33.43 -26.50 13.88
C VAL A 205 -34.24 -27.65 14.48
N LYS A 206 -33.60 -28.78 14.78
CA LYS A 206 -34.12 -29.72 15.79
C LYS A 206 -33.15 -29.79 16.95
N MET A 207 -33.58 -29.21 18.07
CA MET A 207 -33.08 -29.50 19.41
C MET A 207 -33.45 -30.93 19.81
N GLY A 208 -32.65 -31.46 20.73
CA GLY A 208 -32.65 -32.85 21.13
C GLY A 208 -33.81 -33.27 22.02
N ARG A 209 -33.86 -34.58 22.26
CA ARG A 209 -34.27 -35.17 23.53
C ARG A 209 -33.52 -36.48 23.74
N LYS A 210 -32.86 -36.54 24.87
CA LYS A 210 -32.27 -37.71 25.52
C LYS A 210 -33.33 -38.21 26.50
N ASP A 211 -33.61 -39.51 26.52
CA ASP A 211 -33.68 -40.32 27.75
C ASP A 211 -34.14 -41.75 27.49
N SER A 212 -33.35 -42.68 28.05
CA SER A 212 -33.64 -44.08 28.47
C SER A 212 -34.08 -45.07 27.38
N VAL A 213 -33.58 -46.30 27.30
CA VAL A 213 -33.53 -47.34 28.34
C VAL A 213 -32.41 -48.36 28.02
N ASP A 214 -31.72 -48.82 29.06
CA ASP A 214 -30.86 -50.01 29.09
C ASP A 214 -31.59 -51.28 28.62
N LEU A 215 -30.86 -52.23 28.00
CA LEU A 215 -30.87 -53.66 28.35
C LEU A 215 -30.03 -54.49 27.36
N GLU A 216 -28.96 -55.03 27.93
CA GLU A 216 -28.42 -56.39 27.78
C GLU A 216 -27.66 -56.81 26.52
N ALA A 217 -26.40 -57.15 26.80
CA ALA A 217 -25.51 -57.98 26.03
C ALA A 217 -26.06 -59.40 25.89
N GLU A 218 -25.94 -59.97 24.69
CA GLU A 218 -25.81 -61.42 24.53
C GLU A 218 -24.86 -61.75 23.39
N VAL A 219 -24.14 -62.84 23.63
CA VAL A 219 -22.97 -63.34 22.92
C VAL A 219 -23.44 -64.26 21.80
N ALA A 220 -22.91 -64.10 20.58
CA ALA A 220 -22.93 -65.18 19.60
C ALA A 220 -21.80 -65.05 18.56
N SER A 221 -20.82 -65.95 18.72
CA SER A 221 -19.82 -66.35 17.73
C SER A 221 -20.39 -66.62 16.34
N GLY A 222 -19.67 -66.25 15.27
CA GLY A 222 -19.98 -66.77 13.95
C GLY A 222 -19.23 -66.16 12.77
N LEU A 223 -18.00 -66.64 12.53
CA LEU A 223 -17.43 -66.95 11.21
C LEU A 223 -17.29 -65.84 10.14
N VAL A 224 -16.03 -65.43 9.96
CA VAL A 224 -15.44 -64.79 8.77
C VAL A 224 -15.69 -65.62 7.50
N PRO A 225 -15.97 -64.96 6.36
CA PRO A 225 -15.15 -65.21 5.17
C PRO A 225 -14.60 -63.91 4.55
N ARG A 226 -13.28 -63.76 4.70
CA ARG A 226 -12.27 -63.23 3.78
C ARG A 226 -12.84 -62.59 2.50
N ALA A 227 -12.97 -61.26 2.51
CA ALA A 227 -13.09 -60.45 1.32
C ALA A 227 -12.04 -59.33 1.38
N LEU A 228 -10.91 -59.61 0.72
CA LEU A 228 -10.03 -58.66 0.06
C LEU A 228 -9.73 -57.36 0.82
N GLU A 229 -8.69 -57.46 1.66
CA GLU A 229 -7.80 -56.34 1.99
C GLU A 229 -7.43 -55.59 0.70
N ALA A 230 -8.07 -54.45 0.46
CA ALA A 230 -7.49 -53.39 -0.36
C ALA A 230 -6.55 -52.56 0.52
N GLU A 231 -5.56 -53.23 1.11
CA GLU A 231 -4.38 -52.62 1.71
C GLU A 231 -3.47 -52.17 0.56
N GLY A 232 -3.82 -51.02 0.01
CA GLY A 232 -2.96 -50.24 -0.87
C GLY A 232 -2.77 -48.88 -0.24
N SER A 233 -1.86 -48.76 0.72
CA SER A 233 -1.23 -47.47 0.98
C SER A 233 -0.73 -46.95 -0.38
N PRO A 234 -1.17 -45.78 -0.89
CA PRO A 234 -0.73 -45.30 -2.19
C PRO A 234 0.80 -45.24 -2.12
N GLY A 235 1.43 -46.07 -2.93
CA GLY A 235 2.82 -46.45 -2.76
C GLY A 235 3.72 -45.22 -2.79
N LEU A 236 4.78 -45.27 -1.97
CA LEU A 236 5.92 -44.36 -2.04
C LEU A 236 6.46 -44.15 -3.48
N GLU A 237 6.16 -45.06 -4.41
CA GLU A 237 6.59 -45.05 -5.80
C GLU A 237 5.89 -44.00 -6.68
N ASP A 238 4.63 -43.62 -6.41
CA ASP A 238 3.88 -42.66 -7.25
C ASP A 238 4.09 -41.19 -6.84
N VAL A 239 4.64 -40.94 -5.65
CA VAL A 239 4.80 -39.58 -5.11
C VAL A 239 5.95 -38.84 -5.78
N LEU A 240 7.11 -39.47 -5.92
CA LEU A 240 8.32 -38.80 -6.43
C LEU A 240 8.13 -38.23 -7.85
N PRO A 241 7.56 -38.98 -8.81
CA PRO A 241 7.28 -38.43 -10.14
C PRO A 241 6.30 -37.25 -10.10
N LEU A 242 5.28 -37.31 -9.22
CA LEU A 242 4.33 -36.21 -9.04
C LEU A 242 5.01 -34.95 -8.50
N LEU A 243 5.88 -35.10 -7.49
CA LEU A 243 6.63 -33.97 -6.93
C LEU A 243 7.60 -33.37 -7.96
N GLN A 244 8.26 -34.21 -8.76
CA GLN A 244 9.14 -33.77 -9.86
C GLN A 244 8.35 -33.00 -10.92
N GLN A 245 7.18 -33.51 -11.32
CA GLN A 245 6.29 -32.82 -12.25
C GLN A 245 5.86 -31.45 -11.69
N ALA A 246 5.54 -31.37 -10.39
CA ALA A 246 5.20 -30.10 -9.75
C ALA A 246 6.39 -29.12 -9.69
N ASP A 247 7.63 -29.62 -9.57
CA ASP A 247 8.85 -28.81 -9.63
C ASP A 247 9.13 -28.26 -11.04
N GLU A 248 8.90 -29.07 -12.07
CA GLU A 248 9.02 -28.67 -13.48
C GLU A 248 7.95 -27.63 -13.86
N LEU A 249 6.71 -27.84 -13.43
CA LEU A 249 5.59 -26.92 -13.69
C LEU A 249 5.80 -25.55 -13.03
N HIS A 250 6.40 -25.51 -11.84
CA HIS A 250 6.73 -24.26 -11.15
C HIS A 250 7.75 -23.40 -11.94
N GLN A 251 8.73 -24.03 -12.60
CA GLN A 251 9.73 -23.34 -13.43
C GLN A 251 9.20 -22.92 -14.81
N GLY A 252 7.97 -23.30 -15.13
CA GLY A 252 7.34 -23.06 -16.42
C GLY A 252 6.65 -21.70 -16.56
N SER A 253 5.78 -21.62 -17.56
CA SER A 253 4.93 -20.45 -17.80
C SER A 253 3.88 -20.25 -16.70
N GLU A 254 3.18 -19.11 -16.72
CA GLU A 254 2.03 -18.87 -15.83
C GLU A 254 0.97 -19.97 -15.91
N GLN A 255 0.75 -20.53 -17.10
CA GLN A 255 -0.18 -21.64 -17.30
C GLN A 255 0.33 -22.91 -16.62
N ASN A 256 1.63 -23.20 -16.73
CA ASN A 256 2.24 -24.36 -16.09
C ASN A 256 2.14 -24.25 -14.55
N LYS A 257 2.37 -23.06 -13.99
CA LYS A 257 2.20 -22.81 -12.55
C LYS A 257 0.77 -23.10 -12.07
N ARG A 258 -0.25 -22.67 -12.84
CA ARG A 258 -1.67 -22.97 -12.56
C ARG A 258 -1.95 -24.47 -12.61
N GLU A 259 -1.40 -25.18 -13.60
CA GLU A 259 -1.52 -26.63 -13.72
C GLU A 259 -0.83 -27.36 -12.56
N GLY A 260 0.35 -26.90 -12.14
CA GLY A 260 1.08 -27.43 -10.97
C GLY A 260 0.29 -27.26 -9.67
N PHE A 261 -0.36 -26.10 -9.51
CA PHE A 261 -1.24 -25.84 -8.37
C PHE A 261 -2.45 -26.79 -8.35
N GLN A 262 -3.13 -26.97 -9.49
CA GLN A 262 -4.26 -27.90 -9.60
C GLN A 262 -3.84 -29.36 -9.36
N LEU A 263 -2.69 -29.77 -9.90
CA LEU A 263 -2.09 -31.10 -9.70
C LEU A 263 -1.92 -31.39 -8.20
N LEU A 264 -1.31 -30.46 -7.46
CA LEU A 264 -1.08 -30.60 -6.03
C LEU A 264 -2.40 -30.58 -5.24
N LEU A 265 -3.35 -29.69 -5.56
CA LEU A 265 -4.65 -29.69 -4.88
C LEU A 265 -5.40 -31.01 -5.04
N ASN A 266 -5.44 -31.57 -6.25
CA ASN A 266 -6.13 -32.83 -6.53
C ASN A 266 -5.55 -34.01 -5.73
N ASN A 267 -4.27 -33.92 -5.34
CA ASN A 267 -3.57 -34.97 -4.59
C ASN A 267 -3.42 -34.66 -3.09
N LYS A 268 -3.99 -33.54 -2.61
CA LYS A 268 -3.89 -33.12 -1.20
C LYS A 268 -4.46 -34.15 -0.22
N LEU A 269 -5.54 -34.84 -0.59
CA LEU A 269 -6.14 -35.87 0.27
C LEU A 269 -5.24 -37.09 0.44
N ALA A 270 -4.45 -37.45 -0.57
CA ALA A 270 -3.57 -38.61 -0.55
C ALA A 270 -2.22 -38.31 0.13
N TYR A 271 -1.63 -37.15 -0.16
CA TYR A 271 -0.24 -36.83 0.23
C TYR A 271 -0.11 -35.65 1.21
N GLY A 272 -1.22 -35.09 1.69
CA GLY A 272 -1.25 -33.93 2.60
C GLY A 272 -0.66 -34.18 4.00
N SER A 273 -0.20 -35.40 4.31
CA SER A 273 0.54 -35.70 5.54
C SER A 273 2.06 -35.57 5.37
N ARG A 274 2.57 -35.52 4.12
CA ARG A 274 4.00 -35.48 3.82
C ARG A 274 4.55 -34.07 3.76
N GLN A 275 5.68 -33.85 4.41
CA GLN A 275 6.36 -32.55 4.43
C GLN A 275 6.79 -32.08 3.03
N ASP A 276 7.38 -32.97 2.24
CA ASP A 276 7.90 -32.69 0.90
C ASP A 276 6.82 -32.30 -0.11
N PHE A 277 5.61 -32.81 0.08
CA PHE A 277 4.42 -32.41 -0.66
C PHE A 277 3.88 -31.05 -0.17
N LEU A 278 3.77 -30.85 1.14
CA LEU A 278 3.15 -29.66 1.72
C LEU A 278 3.89 -28.37 1.39
N TRP A 279 5.22 -28.35 1.45
CA TRP A 279 5.96 -27.12 1.08
C TRP A 279 5.86 -26.81 -0.42
N ARG A 280 5.75 -27.84 -1.29
CA ARG A 280 5.48 -27.63 -2.72
C ARG A 280 4.07 -27.10 -2.96
N LEU A 281 3.11 -27.56 -2.16
CA LEU A 281 1.75 -27.01 -2.16
C LEU A 281 1.77 -25.53 -1.76
N ALA A 282 2.50 -25.19 -0.69
CA ALA A 282 2.68 -23.82 -0.23
C ALA A 282 3.33 -22.93 -1.30
N ARG A 283 4.38 -23.44 -1.98
CA ARG A 283 4.98 -22.78 -3.14
C ARG A 283 3.96 -22.52 -4.25
N ALA A 284 3.14 -23.51 -4.60
CA ALA A 284 2.14 -23.34 -5.64
C ALA A 284 1.05 -22.32 -5.25
N TYR A 285 0.70 -22.21 -3.95
CA TYR A 285 -0.12 -21.10 -3.46
C TYR A 285 0.55 -19.73 -3.63
N SER A 286 1.86 -19.65 -3.38
CA SER A 286 2.65 -18.44 -3.64
C SER A 286 2.62 -18.06 -5.12
N ASP A 287 2.78 -19.03 -6.03
CA ASP A 287 2.67 -18.81 -7.47
C ASP A 287 1.28 -18.25 -7.83
N MET A 288 0.20 -18.81 -7.28
CA MET A 288 -1.15 -18.29 -7.51
C MET A 288 -1.33 -16.86 -6.98
N CYS A 289 -0.73 -16.54 -5.84
CA CYS A 289 -0.75 -15.18 -5.28
C CYS A 289 -0.07 -14.16 -6.21
N GLU A 290 1.02 -14.54 -6.89
CA GLU A 290 1.72 -13.68 -7.85
C GLU A 290 0.95 -13.50 -9.18
N LEU A 291 0.23 -14.53 -9.61
CA LEU A 291 -0.50 -14.57 -10.89
C LEU A 291 -1.90 -13.94 -10.82
N THR A 292 -2.50 -13.88 -9.65
CA THR A 292 -3.80 -13.25 -9.45
C THR A 292 -3.63 -11.73 -9.42
N GLU A 293 -4.62 -10.95 -9.87
CA GLU A 293 -4.64 -9.48 -9.73
C GLU A 293 -5.55 -9.01 -8.60
N GLU A 294 -6.65 -9.74 -8.37
CA GLU A 294 -7.67 -9.40 -7.39
C GLU A 294 -7.14 -9.55 -5.96
N VAL A 295 -7.31 -8.49 -5.15
CA VAL A 295 -6.68 -8.36 -3.83
C VAL A 295 -7.23 -9.36 -2.82
N SER A 296 -8.52 -9.66 -2.85
CA SER A 296 -9.14 -10.60 -1.91
C SER A 296 -8.70 -12.04 -2.16
N GLU A 297 -8.57 -12.44 -3.43
CA GLU A 297 -8.06 -13.72 -3.87
C GLU A 297 -6.57 -13.86 -3.58
N LYS A 298 -5.75 -12.83 -3.85
CA LYS A 298 -4.33 -12.81 -3.44
C LYS A 298 -4.17 -13.11 -1.97
N LYS A 299 -4.93 -12.39 -1.13
CA LYS A 299 -4.92 -12.60 0.31
C LYS A 299 -5.35 -14.01 0.69
N SER A 300 -6.36 -14.56 0.01
CA SER A 300 -6.82 -15.94 0.22
C SER A 300 -5.73 -16.95 -0.12
N TYR A 301 -5.06 -16.82 -1.27
CA TYR A 301 -3.96 -17.71 -1.65
C TYR A 301 -2.77 -17.61 -0.69
N ALA A 302 -2.36 -16.40 -0.31
CA ALA A 302 -1.29 -16.18 0.66
C ALA A 302 -1.61 -16.80 2.03
N LEU A 303 -2.86 -16.67 2.50
CA LEU A 303 -3.31 -17.26 3.76
C LEU A 303 -3.30 -18.80 3.69
N ASN A 304 -3.96 -19.39 2.69
CA ASN A 304 -4.03 -20.85 2.54
C ASN A 304 -2.64 -21.47 2.31
N GLY A 305 -1.77 -20.78 1.57
CA GLY A 305 -0.40 -21.20 1.36
C GLY A 305 0.40 -21.17 2.66
N LYS A 306 0.24 -20.12 3.47
CA LYS A 306 0.87 -20.03 4.78
C LYS A 306 0.44 -21.18 5.69
N GLU A 307 -0.85 -21.49 5.75
CA GLU A 307 -1.37 -22.65 6.52
C GLU A 307 -0.75 -23.97 6.03
N ALA A 308 -0.57 -24.15 4.72
CA ALA A 308 0.10 -25.31 4.17
C ALA A 308 1.59 -25.38 4.56
N ALA A 309 2.28 -24.24 4.59
CA ALA A 309 3.66 -24.15 5.05
C ALA A 309 3.79 -24.43 6.56
N GLU A 310 2.85 -23.95 7.38
CA GLU A 310 2.76 -24.26 8.82
C GLU A 310 2.58 -25.76 9.04
N ALA A 311 1.64 -26.38 8.32
CA ALA A 311 1.44 -27.83 8.36
C ALA A 311 2.69 -28.61 7.93
N ALA A 312 3.51 -28.06 7.02
CA ALA A 312 4.79 -28.67 6.64
C ALA A 312 5.83 -28.59 7.76
N LEU A 313 5.91 -27.44 8.45
CA LEU A 313 6.81 -27.22 9.58
C LEU A 313 6.42 -28.04 10.82
N GLU A 314 5.13 -28.32 11.00
CA GLU A 314 4.65 -29.26 12.04
C GLU A 314 5.19 -30.70 11.84
N LYS A 315 5.61 -31.07 10.63
CA LYS A 315 6.23 -32.38 10.36
C LYS A 315 7.73 -32.41 10.67
N GLY A 316 8.38 -31.25 10.75
CA GLY A 316 9.80 -31.12 11.06
C GLY A 316 10.35 -29.72 10.75
N ASP A 317 11.31 -29.26 11.56
CA ASP A 317 11.93 -27.93 11.45
C ASP A 317 13.28 -27.96 10.72
N GLU A 318 13.59 -29.06 10.01
CA GLU A 318 14.91 -29.30 9.38
C GLU A 318 14.92 -29.11 7.85
N SER A 319 13.80 -28.68 7.25
CA SER A 319 13.73 -28.39 5.79
C SER A 319 13.88 -26.89 5.53
N ALA A 320 14.93 -26.53 4.80
CA ALA A 320 15.18 -25.15 4.38
C ALA A 320 14.04 -24.63 3.48
N GLU A 321 13.47 -25.48 2.63
CA GLU A 321 12.37 -25.15 1.72
C GLU A 321 11.09 -24.81 2.48
N CYS A 322 10.77 -25.56 3.54
CA CYS A 322 9.62 -25.27 4.41
C CYS A 322 9.75 -23.86 5.02
N HIS A 323 10.92 -23.54 5.58
CA HIS A 323 11.18 -22.22 6.14
C HIS A 323 11.14 -21.11 5.09
N GLN A 324 11.72 -21.36 3.91
CA GLN A 324 11.74 -20.40 2.82
C GLN A 324 10.33 -20.05 2.34
N TRP A 325 9.51 -21.06 2.02
CA TRP A 325 8.16 -20.81 1.50
C TRP A 325 7.22 -20.25 2.57
N TYR A 326 7.40 -20.64 3.84
CA TYR A 326 6.72 -19.97 4.94
C TYR A 326 7.04 -18.48 4.98
N ALA A 327 8.32 -18.10 4.88
CA ALA A 327 8.72 -16.70 4.87
C ALA A 327 8.14 -15.95 3.65
N VAL A 328 8.22 -16.52 2.45
CA VAL A 328 7.64 -15.92 1.23
C VAL A 328 6.15 -15.61 1.42
N LEU A 329 5.37 -16.61 1.84
CA LEU A 329 3.93 -16.47 2.05
C LEU A 329 3.59 -15.51 3.21
N CYS A 330 4.42 -15.48 4.25
CA CYS A 330 4.30 -14.49 5.33
C CYS A 330 4.51 -13.07 4.81
N GLY A 331 5.45 -12.88 3.88
CA GLY A 331 5.68 -11.60 3.20
C GLY A 331 4.49 -11.18 2.33
N GLN A 332 4.01 -12.07 1.48
CA GLN A 332 2.85 -11.84 0.61
C GLN A 332 1.58 -11.51 1.41
N LEU A 333 1.32 -12.25 2.49
CA LEU A 333 0.16 -11.98 3.34
C LEU A 333 0.26 -10.60 4.01
N ALA A 334 1.47 -10.21 4.44
CA ALA A 334 1.71 -8.95 5.14
C ALA A 334 1.48 -7.70 4.27
N GLU A 335 1.53 -7.82 2.94
CA GLU A 335 1.17 -6.73 2.01
C GLU A 335 -0.31 -6.32 2.12
N HIS A 336 -1.15 -7.22 2.62
CA HIS A 336 -2.59 -7.01 2.79
C HIS A 336 -3.00 -6.75 4.25
N GLU A 337 -2.02 -6.50 5.13
CA GLU A 337 -2.24 -6.33 6.56
C GLU A 337 -1.92 -4.92 7.06
N GLY A 338 -2.55 -4.55 8.18
CA GLY A 338 -2.25 -3.30 8.88
C GLY A 338 -0.84 -3.31 9.49
N ILE A 339 -0.32 -2.12 9.81
CA ILE A 339 1.05 -1.89 10.30
C ILE A 339 1.45 -2.86 11.43
N GLN A 340 0.58 -3.07 12.43
CA GLN A 340 0.87 -3.94 13.58
C GLN A 340 1.17 -5.38 13.14
N ARG A 341 0.28 -5.99 12.34
CA ARG A 341 0.47 -7.37 11.89
C ARG A 341 1.62 -7.48 10.91
N ARG A 342 1.79 -6.52 10.00
CA ARG A 342 2.95 -6.50 9.08
C ARG A 342 4.28 -6.48 9.83
N ILE A 343 4.37 -5.77 10.95
CA ILE A 343 5.57 -5.82 11.81
C ILE A 343 5.74 -7.21 12.43
N GLN A 344 4.67 -7.80 12.99
CA GLN A 344 4.71 -9.17 13.55
C GLN A 344 5.14 -10.20 12.49
N SER A 345 4.55 -10.14 11.31
CA SER A 345 4.90 -10.92 10.13
C SER A 345 6.36 -10.69 9.73
N GLY A 346 6.88 -9.46 9.83
CA GLY A 346 8.29 -9.16 9.58
C GLY A 346 9.28 -9.83 10.54
N PHE A 347 8.92 -10.05 11.81
CA PHE A 347 9.74 -10.82 12.75
C PHE A 347 9.74 -12.31 12.42
N SER A 348 8.55 -12.87 12.18
CA SER A 348 8.39 -14.27 11.80
C SER A 348 9.09 -14.56 10.45
N PHE A 349 8.97 -13.66 9.48
CA PHE A 349 9.73 -13.71 8.23
C PHE A 349 11.23 -13.83 8.47
N LYS A 350 11.81 -12.98 9.33
CA LYS A 350 13.25 -12.99 9.61
C LYS A 350 13.70 -14.28 10.27
N GLU A 351 12.95 -14.76 11.26
CA GLU A 351 13.25 -16.00 11.97
C GLU A 351 13.33 -17.18 11.00
N HIS A 352 12.33 -17.33 10.12
CA HIS A 352 12.30 -18.43 9.17
C HIS A 352 13.38 -18.28 8.09
N VAL A 353 13.67 -17.07 7.61
CA VAL A 353 14.80 -16.86 6.67
C VAL A 353 16.14 -17.22 7.32
N ASP A 354 16.36 -16.86 8.58
CA ASP A 354 17.58 -17.21 9.31
C ASP A 354 17.71 -18.72 9.49
N LYS A 355 16.63 -19.41 9.83
CA LYS A 355 16.61 -20.88 9.90
C LYS A 355 16.90 -21.52 8.55
N ALA A 356 16.29 -21.01 7.46
CA ALA A 356 16.56 -21.48 6.11
C ALA A 356 18.05 -21.32 5.73
N LEU A 357 18.67 -20.19 6.09
CA LEU A 357 20.09 -19.94 5.88
C LEU A 357 21.00 -20.79 6.78
N ALA A 358 20.57 -21.10 8.00
CA ALA A 358 21.30 -22.01 8.88
C ALA A 358 21.32 -23.45 8.36
N LEU A 359 20.20 -23.89 7.77
CA LEU A 359 20.06 -25.22 7.17
C LEU A 359 20.74 -25.30 5.79
N GLN A 360 20.59 -24.27 4.96
CA GLN A 360 21.16 -24.22 3.61
C GLN A 360 21.82 -22.85 3.34
N PRO A 361 23.09 -22.67 3.75
CA PRO A 361 23.80 -21.38 3.61
C PRO A 361 24.04 -20.96 2.15
N GLU A 362 24.02 -21.91 1.22
CA GLU A 362 24.28 -21.70 -0.21
C GLU A 362 22.98 -21.46 -1.01
N ASN A 363 21.83 -21.25 -0.36
CA ASN A 363 20.57 -20.99 -1.04
C ASN A 363 20.46 -19.51 -1.49
N PRO A 364 20.47 -19.21 -2.80
CA PRO A 364 20.41 -17.82 -3.28
C PRO A 364 19.08 -17.13 -2.98
N MET A 365 17.97 -17.87 -2.96
CA MET A 365 16.65 -17.33 -2.62
C MET A 365 16.59 -16.88 -1.15
N ALA A 366 17.16 -17.65 -0.22
CA ALA A 366 17.20 -17.28 1.18
C ALA A 366 18.00 -15.98 1.42
N HIS A 367 19.15 -15.82 0.74
CA HIS A 367 19.92 -14.56 0.76
C HIS A 367 19.16 -13.39 0.13
N PHE A 368 18.44 -13.61 -0.96
CA PHE A 368 17.59 -12.60 -1.58
C PHE A 368 16.46 -12.15 -0.65
N LEU A 369 15.78 -13.08 0.02
CA LEU A 369 14.73 -12.78 1.00
C LEU A 369 15.28 -12.00 2.20
N LEU A 370 16.46 -12.38 2.71
CA LEU A 370 17.14 -11.62 3.76
C LEU A 370 17.45 -10.19 3.31
N GLY A 371 17.95 -10.03 2.08
CA GLY A 371 18.19 -8.71 1.47
C GLY A 371 16.92 -7.87 1.41
N ARG A 372 15.79 -8.45 0.98
CA ARG A 372 14.49 -7.77 0.95
C ARG A 372 14.07 -7.32 2.35
N TRP A 373 14.22 -8.19 3.35
CA TRP A 373 13.91 -7.84 4.75
C TRP A 373 14.78 -6.70 5.26
N CYS A 374 16.10 -6.77 5.09
CA CYS A 374 17.02 -5.71 5.50
C CYS A 374 16.68 -4.38 4.82
N TYR A 375 16.37 -4.41 3.52
CA TYR A 375 15.99 -3.22 2.77
C TYR A 375 14.70 -2.61 3.31
N GLN A 376 13.66 -3.41 3.56
CA GLN A 376 12.39 -2.94 4.13
C GLN A 376 12.58 -2.38 5.55
N VAL A 377 13.34 -3.06 6.40
CA VAL A 377 13.61 -2.61 7.78
C VAL A 377 14.37 -1.28 7.79
N ALA A 378 15.36 -1.11 6.93
CA ALA A 378 16.08 0.15 6.78
C ALA A 378 15.15 1.31 6.40
N HIS A 379 14.10 1.01 5.62
CA HIS A 379 13.12 1.98 5.12
C HIS A 379 11.88 2.14 6.00
N LEU A 380 11.80 1.49 7.17
CA LEU A 380 10.68 1.70 8.10
C LEU A 380 10.61 3.17 8.52
N SER A 381 9.43 3.74 8.39
CA SER A 381 9.06 5.07 8.87
C SER A 381 9.21 5.17 10.39
N TRP A 382 9.32 6.39 10.91
CA TRP A 382 9.41 6.63 12.34
C TRP A 382 8.22 6.04 13.12
N LEU A 383 7.01 6.10 12.57
CA LEU A 383 5.82 5.51 13.19
C LEU A 383 5.93 3.98 13.26
N GLU A 384 6.34 3.34 12.16
CA GLU A 384 6.55 1.88 12.12
C GLU A 384 7.64 1.44 13.11
N ARG A 385 8.74 2.18 13.21
CA ARG A 385 9.80 1.92 14.19
C ARG A 385 9.30 2.02 15.63
N LYS A 386 8.47 3.02 15.93
CA LYS A 386 7.83 3.16 17.24
C LYS A 386 6.89 2.00 17.55
N THR A 387 6.05 1.60 16.60
CA THR A 387 5.16 0.44 16.78
C THR A 387 5.96 -0.85 16.97
N ALA A 388 7.08 -1.03 16.26
CA ALA A 388 7.95 -2.19 16.45
C ALA A 388 8.57 -2.21 17.85
N THR A 389 9.05 -1.06 18.34
CA THR A 389 9.61 -0.91 19.70
C THR A 389 8.57 -1.18 20.79
N ALA A 390 7.28 -0.87 20.54
CA ALA A 390 6.21 -1.12 21.49
C ALA A 390 5.75 -2.59 21.53
N LEU A 391 5.89 -3.31 20.41
CA LEU A 391 5.48 -4.71 20.29
C LEU A 391 6.61 -5.68 20.69
N PHE A 392 7.86 -5.27 20.54
CA PHE A 392 9.04 -6.12 20.71
C PHE A 392 10.13 -5.42 21.52
N GLU A 393 10.82 -6.16 22.39
CA GLU A 393 11.87 -5.64 23.28
C GLU A 393 13.02 -4.97 22.53
N SER A 394 13.39 -5.54 21.37
CA SER A 394 14.38 -4.98 20.46
C SER A 394 13.77 -4.76 19.07
N PRO A 395 13.61 -3.49 18.61
CA PRO A 395 13.10 -3.23 17.27
C PRO A 395 14.06 -3.80 16.22
N PRO A 396 13.55 -4.27 15.07
CA PRO A 396 14.41 -4.79 14.03
C PRO A 396 15.25 -3.63 13.48
N SER A 397 16.57 -3.78 13.53
CA SER A 397 17.50 -2.81 12.97
C SER A 397 18.28 -3.47 11.85
N ALA A 398 18.17 -2.92 10.65
CA ALA A 398 18.96 -3.30 9.50
C ALA A 398 19.31 -2.05 8.70
N THR A 399 20.40 -2.13 7.95
CA THR A 399 20.90 -1.05 7.11
C THR A 399 20.79 -1.40 5.64
N VAL A 400 20.88 -0.38 4.79
CA VAL A 400 20.98 -0.55 3.33
C VAL A 400 22.24 -1.35 2.95
N GLN A 401 23.30 -1.27 3.78
CA GLN A 401 24.53 -2.04 3.56
C GLN A 401 24.31 -3.55 3.79
N ASP A 402 23.53 -3.93 4.81
CA ASP A 402 23.19 -5.33 5.09
C ASP A 402 22.35 -5.92 3.96
N ALA A 403 21.39 -5.13 3.45
CA ALA A 403 20.59 -5.49 2.29
C ALA A 403 21.48 -5.73 1.07
N LEU A 404 22.36 -4.77 0.75
CA LEU A 404 23.29 -4.87 -0.37
C LEU A 404 24.18 -6.12 -0.28
N HIS A 405 24.72 -6.41 0.91
CA HIS A 405 25.56 -7.59 1.12
C HIS A 405 24.80 -8.89 0.81
N SER A 406 23.58 -9.00 1.32
CA SER A 406 22.73 -10.19 1.13
C SER A 406 22.34 -10.37 -0.34
N PHE A 407 21.97 -9.29 -1.04
CA PHE A 407 21.65 -9.37 -2.47
C PHE A 407 22.87 -9.73 -3.34
N LEU A 408 24.04 -9.17 -3.05
CA LEU A 408 25.27 -9.54 -3.75
C LEU A 408 25.64 -11.01 -3.49
N LYS A 409 25.36 -11.52 -2.29
CA LYS A 409 25.59 -12.95 -1.97
C LYS A 409 24.70 -13.86 -2.79
N ALA A 410 23.43 -13.49 -2.98
CA ALA A 410 22.52 -14.23 -3.87
C ALA A 410 23.04 -14.27 -5.32
N GLU A 411 23.54 -13.15 -5.84
CA GLU A 411 24.11 -13.06 -7.19
C GLU A 411 25.46 -13.80 -7.32
N GLU A 412 26.26 -13.85 -6.25
CA GLU A 412 27.51 -14.64 -6.20
C GLU A 412 27.22 -16.14 -6.28
N LEU A 413 26.21 -16.62 -5.55
CA LEU A 413 25.81 -18.02 -5.54
C LEU A 413 25.18 -18.44 -6.87
N GLN A 414 24.36 -17.57 -7.46
CA GLN A 414 23.73 -17.81 -8.76
C GLN A 414 23.72 -16.52 -9.60
N PRO A 415 24.67 -16.37 -10.55
CA PRO A 415 24.69 -15.22 -11.44
C PRO A 415 23.43 -15.14 -12.31
N GLY A 416 22.77 -13.98 -12.33
CA GLY A 416 21.49 -13.81 -13.02
C GLY A 416 20.32 -14.46 -12.31
N PHE A 417 20.43 -14.68 -10.99
CA PHE A 417 19.38 -15.28 -10.15
C PHE A 417 18.01 -14.60 -10.32
N SER A 418 17.98 -13.27 -10.25
CA SER A 418 16.72 -12.52 -10.32
C SER A 418 16.93 -11.10 -10.83
N LYS A 419 16.01 -10.64 -11.70
CA LYS A 419 15.96 -9.24 -12.12
C LYS A 419 15.69 -8.32 -10.94
N ALA A 420 14.74 -8.68 -10.07
CA ALA A 420 14.47 -7.97 -8.83
C ALA A 420 15.72 -7.79 -7.96
N ALA A 421 16.53 -8.84 -7.80
CA ALA A 421 17.79 -8.77 -7.03
C ALA A 421 18.73 -7.68 -7.60
N ARG A 422 18.95 -7.66 -8.92
CA ARG A 422 19.79 -6.64 -9.57
C ARG A 422 19.22 -5.22 -9.42
N VAL A 423 17.89 -5.06 -9.47
CA VAL A 423 17.22 -3.77 -9.23
C VAL A 423 17.47 -3.31 -7.79
N TYR A 424 17.30 -4.19 -6.80
CA TYR A 424 17.57 -3.85 -5.40
C TYR A 424 19.04 -3.50 -5.14
N ILE A 425 19.98 -4.23 -5.75
CA ILE A 425 21.41 -3.91 -5.68
C ILE A 425 21.66 -2.48 -6.20
N SER A 426 21.08 -2.14 -7.35
CA SER A 426 21.18 -0.78 -7.90
C SER A 426 20.60 0.29 -6.96
N LYS A 427 19.40 0.05 -6.41
CA LYS A 427 18.76 0.95 -5.43
C LYS A 427 19.66 1.17 -4.20
N CYS A 428 20.23 0.10 -3.65
CA CYS A 428 21.12 0.16 -2.50
C CYS A 428 22.39 0.97 -2.83
N TYR A 429 23.05 0.72 -3.95
CA TYR A 429 24.24 1.49 -4.35
C TYR A 429 23.94 2.99 -4.51
N ARG A 430 22.81 3.33 -5.13
CA ARG A 430 22.36 4.71 -5.27
C ARG A 430 22.15 5.39 -3.91
N GLU A 431 21.50 4.70 -2.97
CA GLU A 431 21.25 5.22 -1.62
C GLU A 431 22.54 5.40 -0.81
N LEU A 432 23.54 4.57 -1.06
CA LEU A 432 24.90 4.70 -0.51
C LEU A 432 25.75 5.75 -1.23
N GLY A 433 25.21 6.46 -2.23
CA GLY A 433 25.91 7.49 -3.00
C GLY A 433 26.86 6.96 -4.08
N ARG A 434 26.86 5.65 -4.34
CA ARG A 434 27.72 4.95 -5.30
C ARG A 434 27.04 4.83 -6.67
N ASN A 435 26.87 5.97 -7.34
CA ASN A 435 26.07 6.07 -8.57
C ASN A 435 26.72 5.36 -9.79
N SER A 436 28.04 5.18 -9.81
CA SER A 436 28.73 4.42 -10.86
C SER A 436 28.33 2.95 -10.86
N GLU A 437 28.39 2.33 -9.68
CA GLU A 437 28.02 0.94 -9.45
C GLU A 437 26.53 0.76 -9.68
N ALA A 438 25.70 1.68 -9.16
CA ALA A 438 24.25 1.65 -9.42
C ALA A 438 23.93 1.55 -10.92
N ARG A 439 24.59 2.37 -11.77
CA ARG A 439 24.40 2.31 -13.23
C ARG A 439 24.84 1.00 -13.85
N GLN A 440 25.94 0.42 -13.38
CA GLN A 440 26.38 -0.90 -13.85
C GLN A 440 25.33 -1.97 -13.54
N TRP A 441 24.77 -1.96 -12.34
CA TRP A 441 23.72 -2.90 -11.94
C TRP A 441 22.39 -2.67 -12.67
N VAL A 442 22.04 -1.43 -13.03
CA VAL A 442 20.90 -1.16 -13.94
C VAL A 442 21.13 -1.82 -15.30
N LYS A 443 22.33 -1.71 -15.87
CA LYS A 443 22.66 -2.35 -17.16
C LYS A 443 22.53 -3.87 -17.08
N LEU A 444 23.11 -4.47 -16.03
CA LEU A 444 23.00 -5.91 -15.78
C LEU A 444 21.53 -6.34 -15.57
N ALA A 445 20.70 -5.54 -14.91
CA ALA A 445 19.29 -5.87 -14.71
C ALA A 445 18.49 -5.89 -16.03
N LEU A 446 18.86 -5.06 -17.01
CA LEU A 446 18.20 -5.00 -18.33
C LEU A 446 18.60 -6.15 -19.26
N GLU A 447 19.70 -6.83 -18.98
CA GLU A 447 20.13 -8.01 -19.72
C GLU A 447 19.25 -9.24 -19.40
N LEU A 448 18.50 -9.21 -18.29
CA LEU A 448 17.60 -10.29 -17.90
C LEU A 448 16.20 -10.10 -18.52
N PRO A 449 15.59 -11.19 -19.03
CA PRO A 449 14.25 -11.15 -19.59
C PRO A 449 13.18 -10.87 -18.52
N ASP A 450 12.06 -10.29 -18.93
CA ASP A 450 10.85 -10.18 -18.10
C ASP A 450 10.10 -11.51 -18.12
N VAL A 451 10.14 -12.25 -17.02
CA VAL A 451 9.50 -13.58 -16.91
C VAL A 451 8.28 -13.54 -16.01
N THR A 452 8.29 -12.72 -14.96
CA THR A 452 7.23 -12.62 -13.96
C THR A 452 6.54 -11.25 -13.97
N ASN A 453 5.34 -11.18 -13.38
CA ASN A 453 4.64 -9.91 -13.15
C ASN A 453 5.48 -8.95 -12.29
N GLU A 454 6.22 -9.48 -11.30
CA GLU A 454 7.16 -8.68 -10.51
C GLU A 454 8.26 -8.07 -11.40
N ASP A 455 8.82 -8.83 -12.35
CA ASP A 455 9.85 -8.31 -13.27
C ASP A 455 9.34 -7.11 -14.08
N SER A 456 8.09 -7.17 -14.53
CA SER A 456 7.44 -6.06 -15.23
C SER A 456 7.25 -4.82 -14.34
N ALA A 457 6.94 -5.00 -13.06
CA ALA A 457 6.84 -3.90 -12.09
C ALA A 457 8.21 -3.25 -11.85
N PHE A 458 9.27 -4.08 -11.75
CA PHE A 458 10.65 -3.60 -11.59
C PHE A 458 11.22 -2.96 -12.87
N GLN A 459 10.65 -3.21 -14.05
CA GLN A 459 11.02 -2.51 -15.27
C GLN A 459 10.77 -1.00 -15.17
N LYS A 460 9.65 -0.60 -14.56
CA LYS A 460 9.34 0.81 -14.30
C LYS A 460 10.35 1.44 -13.32
N ASP A 461 10.73 0.70 -12.29
CA ASP A 461 11.75 1.16 -11.33
C ASP A 461 13.12 1.32 -12.00
N LEU A 462 13.47 0.45 -12.95
CA LEU A 462 14.70 0.57 -13.73
C LEU A 462 14.69 1.81 -14.61
N GLU A 463 13.58 2.13 -15.25
CA GLU A 463 13.42 3.35 -16.04
C GLU A 463 13.57 4.60 -15.18
N GLU A 464 12.95 4.63 -13.99
CA GLU A 464 13.12 5.71 -13.03
C GLU A 464 14.59 5.84 -12.58
N LEU A 465 15.25 4.71 -12.30
CA LEU A 465 16.66 4.69 -11.92
C LEU A 465 17.57 5.24 -13.01
N LYS A 466 17.31 4.94 -14.30
CA LYS A 466 18.06 5.53 -15.43
C LYS A 466 17.95 7.04 -15.44
N VAL A 467 16.73 7.56 -15.33
CA VAL A 467 16.47 9.01 -15.32
C VAL A 467 17.18 9.69 -14.15
N ILE A 468 17.14 9.08 -12.96
CA ILE A 468 17.80 9.62 -11.76
C ILE A 468 19.33 9.59 -11.89
N LEU A 469 19.88 8.54 -12.50
CA LEU A 469 21.33 8.33 -12.63
C LEU A 469 21.94 9.06 -13.84
N GLY A 470 21.11 9.65 -14.70
CA GLY A 470 21.54 10.52 -15.81
C GLY A 470 22.10 9.76 -17.01
N ASP A 471 21.55 8.58 -17.30
CA ASP A 471 21.85 7.79 -18.52
C ASP A 471 20.87 8.09 -19.67
#